data_AF-A0A1I3FGL1-F1
#
_entry.id   AF-A0A1I3FGL1-F1
#
_cell.length_a   1.000
_cell.length_b   1.000
_cell.length_c   1.000
_cell.angle_alpha   90.00
_cell.angle_beta   90.00
_cell.angle_gamma   90.00
#
_symmetry.space_group_name_H-M   'P 1'
#
loop_
_entity.id
_entity.type
_entity.pdbx_description
1 polymer ?
#
loop_
_entity_poly.entity_id
_entity_poly.type
_entity_poly.pdbx_seq_one_letter_code
_entity_poly.pdbx_strand_id
1 'polypeptide(L)' 'MKKGEPALLAKVNETLLAMDKAGEINQIWDKWLGPSTEFKMTRTDKVAPLSQLKFTPLP' A
#
# COMPACT_ATOMS: atom_id res chain seq x y z
N MET A 1 -0.03 0.42 -14.75
CA MET A 1 -0.70 1.69 -15.14
C MET A 1 -0.35 1.98 -16.58
N LYS A 2 -1.31 2.24 -17.47
CA LYS A 2 -0.99 2.68 -18.84
C LYS A 2 -0.18 3.98 -18.75
N LYS A 3 0.99 3.99 -19.39
CA LYS A 3 1.88 5.14 -19.42
C LYS A 3 1.17 6.30 -20.13
N GLY A 4 1.06 7.46 -19.47
CA GLY A 4 0.45 8.66 -20.06
C GLY A 4 -1.01 8.94 -19.69
N GLU A 5 -1.60 8.24 -18.72
CA GLU A 5 -2.98 8.49 -18.26
C GLU A 5 -3.02 9.18 -16.88
N PRO A 6 -2.94 10.53 -16.82
CA PRO A 6 -2.85 11.26 -15.55
C PRO A 6 -4.13 11.15 -14.71
N ALA A 7 -5.31 11.09 -15.33
CA ALA A 7 -6.57 10.96 -14.62
C ALA A 7 -6.71 9.60 -13.92
N LEU A 8 -6.33 8.51 -14.60
CA LEU A 8 -6.31 7.17 -14.01
C LEU A 8 -5.31 7.11 -12.86
N LEU A 9 -4.12 7.68 -13.04
CA LEU A 9 -3.11 7.76 -12.00
C LEU A 9 -3.61 8.51 -10.76
N ALA A 10 -4.20 9.69 -10.95
CA ALA A 10 -4.75 10.47 -9.86
C ALA A 10 -5.82 9.69 -9.09
N LYS A 11 -6.76 9.05 -9.80
CA LYS A 11 -7.86 8.33 -9.15
C LYS A 11 -7.38 7.10 -8.39
N VAL A 12 -6.42 6.35 -8.92
CA VAL A 12 -5.82 5.21 -8.23
C VAL A 12 -5.09 5.67 -6.96
N ASN A 13 -4.27 6.72 -7.05
CA ASN A 13 -3.55 7.25 -5.88
C ASN A 13 -4.52 7.73 -4.77
N GLU A 14 -5.57 8.46 -5.15
CA GLU A 14 -6.62 8.92 -4.23
C GLU A 14 -7.31 7.74 -3.54
N THR A 15 -7.71 6.74 -4.32
CA THR A 15 -8.43 5.56 -3.82
C THR A 15 -7.57 4.75 -2.85
N LEU A 16 -6.31 4.48 -3.20
CA LEU A 16 -5.39 3.75 -2.32
C LEU A 16 -5.19 4.47 -0.99
N LEU A 17 -5.03 5.80 -1.02
CA LEU A 17 -4.88 6.58 0.20
C LEU A 17 -6.15 6.59 1.05
N ALA A 18 -7.32 6.67 0.42
CA ALA A 18 -8.61 6.62 1.11
C ALA A 18 -8.83 5.26 1.79
N MET A 19 -8.57 4.15 1.08
CA MET A 19 -8.67 2.80 1.63
C MET A 19 -7.70 2.58 2.80
N ASP A 20 -6.49 3.13 2.73
CA ASP A 20 -5.52 3.02 3.83
C ASP A 20 -6.00 3.76 5.09
N LYS A 21 -6.53 4.98 4.91
CA LYS A 21 -7.10 5.79 6.01
C LYS A 21 -8.35 5.15 6.61
N ALA A 22 -9.16 4.50 5.79
CA ALA A 22 -10.33 3.74 6.25
C ALA A 22 -9.95 2.42 6.95
N GLY A 23 -8.68 2.00 6.88
CA GLY A 23 -8.20 0.76 7.47
C GLY A 23 -8.49 -0.50 6.65
N GLU A 24 -9.11 -0.36 5.47
CA GLU A 24 -9.42 -1.49 4.57
C GLU A 24 -8.16 -2.24 4.16
N ILE A 25 -7.06 -1.52 3.90
CA ILE A 25 -5.78 -2.16 3.56
C ILE A 25 -5.20 -2.92 4.76
N ASN A 26 -5.42 -2.48 6.01
CA ASN A 26 -5.03 -3.27 7.19
C ASN A 26 -5.83 -4.58 7.24
N GLN A 27 -7.13 -4.55 6.97
CA GLN A 27 -7.95 -5.76 6.97
C GLN A 27 -7.47 -6.77 5.90
N ILE A 28 -7.14 -6.27 4.71
CA ILE A 28 -6.58 -7.11 3.63
C ILE A 28 -5.22 -7.68 4.04
N TRP A 29 -4.34 -6.87 4.64
CA TRP A 29 -3.07 -7.34 5.18
C TRP A 29 -3.28 -8.43 6.23
N ASP A 30 -4.15 -8.18 7.21
CA ASP A 30 -4.34 -9.07 8.34
C ASP A 30 -4.86 -10.44 7.91
N LYS A 31 -5.69 -10.45 6.86
CA LYS A 31 -6.20 -11.68 6.24
C LYS A 31 -5.10 -12.57 5.67
N TRP A 32 -4.07 -12.00 5.05
CA TRP A 32 -3.09 -12.76 4.27
C TRP A 32 -1.72 -12.91 4.95
N LEU A 33 -1.33 -11.94 5.78
CA LEU A 33 -0.02 -11.85 6.41
C LEU A 33 -0.09 -11.54 7.91
N GLY A 34 -1.28 -11.25 8.43
CA GLY A 34 -1.46 -10.72 9.78
C GLY A 34 -1.15 -11.66 10.92
N PRO A 35 -1.39 -11.20 12.16
CA PRO A 35 -1.16 -11.95 13.40
C PRO A 35 -1.87 -13.30 13.48
N SER A 36 -3.00 -13.45 12.78
CA SER A 36 -3.79 -14.69 12.73
C SER A 36 -3.27 -15.71 11.70
N THR A 37 -2.29 -15.32 10.88
CA THR A 37 -1.65 -16.21 9.90
C THR A 37 -0.38 -16.84 10.47
N GLU A 38 0.19 -17.82 9.77
CA GLU A 38 1.48 -18.40 10.14
C GLU A 38 2.63 -17.38 10.13
N PHE A 39 2.52 -16.33 9.29
CA PHE A 39 3.53 -15.29 9.14
C PHE A 39 3.58 -14.32 10.32
N LYS A 40 2.43 -14.10 10.97
CA LYS A 40 2.28 -13.22 12.15
C LYS A 40 2.86 -11.82 11.95
N MET A 41 2.79 -11.27 10.73
CA MET A 41 3.42 -10.01 10.39
C MET A 41 2.51 -8.82 10.75
N THR A 42 3.09 -7.82 11.40
CA THR A 42 2.44 -6.53 11.62
C THR A 42 2.73 -5.61 10.44
N ARG A 43 1.69 -5.01 9.86
CA ARG A 43 1.87 -3.99 8.83
C ARG A 43 2.42 -2.70 9.43
N THR A 44 3.65 -2.35 9.07
CA THR A 44 4.30 -1.10 9.49
C THR A 44 4.18 0.00 8.44
N ASP A 45 4.17 -0.36 7.16
CA ASP A 45 4.17 0.60 6.06
C ASP A 45 2.76 1.03 5.65
N LYS A 46 2.63 2.33 5.37
CA LYS A 46 1.40 2.98 4.93
C LYS A 46 1.49 3.44 3.48
N VAL A 47 0.33 3.68 2.87
CA VAL A 47 0.27 4.22 1.51
C VAL A 47 0.91 5.60 1.52
N ALA A 48 1.99 5.74 0.76
CA ALA A 48 2.75 6.96 0.62
C ALA A 48 3.19 7.17 -0.84
N PRO A 49 3.44 8.41 -1.27
CA PRO A 49 4.09 8.69 -2.55
C PRO A 49 5.41 7.94 -2.70
N LEU A 50 5.69 7.44 -3.91
CA LEU A 50 6.94 6.71 -4.20
C LEU A 50 8.19 7.54 -3.90
N SER A 51 8.12 8.86 -4.06
CA SER A 51 9.22 9.78 -3.72
C SER A 51 9.59 9.81 -2.24
N GLN A 52 8.71 9.31 -1.36
CA GLN A 52 8.94 9.22 0.09
C GLN A 52 9.48 7.85 0.51
N LEU A 53 9.48 6.86 -0.39
CA LEU A 53 10.01 5.54 -0.08
C LEU A 53 11.55 5.58 -0.08
N LYS A 54 12.13 5.20 1.05
CA LYS A 54 13.58 4.98 1.16
C LYS A 54 13.90 3.60 0.59
N PHE A 55 14.21 3.55 -0.70
CA PHE A 55 14.69 2.32 -1.33
C PHE A 55 16.21 2.25 -1.20
N THR A 56 16.69 1.25 -0.47
CA THR A 56 18.10 0.86 -0.51
C THR A 56 18.22 -0.26 -1.55
N PRO A 57 18.86 -0.03 -2.71
CA PRO A 57 19.06 -1.10 -3.68
C PRO A 57 19.85 -2.24 -3.04
N LEU A 58 19.38 -3.46 -3.23
CA LEU A 58 20.17 -4.65 -2.94
C LEU A 58 21.33 -4.70 -3.96
N PRO A 59 22.56 -5.05 -3.52
CA PRO A 59 23.72 -5.15 -4.40
C PRO A 59 23.56 -6.21 -5.48
#